data_AF-A0A9W6T6L9-F1
#
_entry.id   AF-A0A9W6T6L9-F1
#
_cell.length_a   1.000
_cell.length_b   1.000
_cell.length_c   1.000
_cell.angle_alpha   90.00
_cell.angle_beta   90.00
_cell.angle_gamma   90.00
#
_symmetry.space_group_name_H-M   'P 1'
#
loop_
_entity.id
_entity.type
_entity.pdbx_description
1 polymer ?
#
loop_
_entity_poly.entity_id
_entity_poly.type
_entity_poly.pdbx_seq_one_letter_code
_entity_poly.pdbx_strand_id
1 'polypeptide(L)'
;MAAQTPPDTTSSIVQQPSAPRSSHQNGSAENANHLIGEKVQKLLNHAGIPIQFWPHAFMHAVFMHNQLPLNGSSPNQRFNRDAKVFDASNAIPFGARVFVRNEDDHQKYGKQDSVKAA
;
A
#
# COMPACT_ATOMS: atom_id res chain seq x y z
N MET A 1 3.68 -12.33 -39.56
CA MET A 1 4.80 -13.02 -38.89
C MET A 1 5.71 -11.96 -38.30
N ALA A 2 5.58 -11.66 -37.00
CA ALA A 2 6.53 -10.78 -36.29
C ALA A 2 7.59 -11.67 -35.64
N ALA A 3 8.85 -11.45 -36.00
CA ALA A 3 9.99 -12.21 -35.52
C ALA A 3 10.12 -12.02 -34.00
N GLN A 4 10.11 -13.13 -33.26
CA GLN A 4 10.44 -13.16 -31.83
C GLN A 4 11.97 -13.09 -31.73
N THR A 5 12.48 -12.05 -31.07
CA THR A 5 13.90 -11.92 -30.70
C THR A 5 14.32 -13.07 -29.77
N PRO A 6 15.59 -13.52 -29.83
CA PRO A 6 16.04 -14.68 -29.06
C PRO A 6 15.94 -14.41 -27.55
N PRO A 7 15.58 -15.42 -26.74
CA PRO A 7 15.43 -15.24 -25.30
C PRO A 7 16.81 -15.08 -24.64
N ASP A 8 17.14 -13.85 -24.24
CA ASP A 8 18.26 -13.60 -23.32
C ASP A 8 18.03 -14.39 -22.03
N THR A 9 18.90 -15.38 -21.84
CA THR A 9 18.81 -16.40 -20.81
C THR A 9 19.41 -15.85 -19.52
N THR A 10 18.60 -15.15 -18.70
CA THR A 10 18.98 -14.85 -17.30
C THR A 10 17.79 -14.83 -16.33
N SER A 11 16.54 -14.84 -16.83
CA SER A 11 15.38 -15.14 -15.98
C SER A 11 14.39 -16.02 -16.75
N SER A 12 13.83 -17.04 -16.11
CA SER A 12 12.82 -17.96 -16.68
C SER A 12 11.45 -17.29 -16.93
N ILE A 13 11.40 -15.95 -16.95
CA ILE A 13 10.19 -15.15 -17.08
C ILE A 13 10.05 -14.73 -18.54
N VAL A 14 8.93 -15.14 -19.16
CA VAL A 14 8.60 -14.76 -20.54
C VAL A 14 7.97 -13.37 -20.56
N GLN A 15 8.58 -12.45 -21.31
CA GLN A 15 7.97 -11.13 -21.54
C GLN A 15 6.91 -11.20 -22.64
N GLN A 16 5.72 -10.69 -22.37
CA GLN A 16 4.62 -10.61 -23.33
C GLN A 16 4.19 -9.14 -23.51
N PRO A 17 4.69 -8.45 -24.55
CA PRO A 17 4.33 -7.05 -24.80
C PRO A 17 2.89 -6.94 -25.33
N SER A 18 2.22 -5.83 -24.98
CA SER A 18 0.93 -5.48 -25.58
C SER A 18 1.10 -5.09 -27.06
N ALA A 19 0.06 -5.30 -27.88
CA ALA A 19 0.10 -4.88 -29.27
C ALA A 19 0.14 -3.34 -29.41
N PRO A 20 0.70 -2.80 -30.50
CA PRO A 20 0.67 -1.36 -30.74
C PRO A 20 -0.78 -0.85 -30.75
N ARG A 21 -1.03 0.27 -30.04
CA ARG A 21 -2.35 0.91 -29.92
C ARG A 21 -3.44 0.03 -29.28
N SER A 22 -3.08 -1.01 -28.53
CA SER A 22 -4.03 -1.83 -27.76
C SER A 22 -3.90 -1.59 -26.25
N SER A 23 -4.04 -0.32 -25.81
CA SER A 23 -3.97 0.05 -24.38
C SER A 23 -4.96 -0.71 -23.50
N HIS A 24 -6.11 -1.12 -24.05
CA HIS A 24 -7.09 -1.94 -23.34
C HIS A 24 -6.54 -3.25 -22.78
N GLN A 25 -5.46 -3.80 -23.34
CA GLN A 25 -4.79 -5.00 -22.81
C GLN A 25 -4.13 -4.75 -21.44
N ASN A 26 -3.79 -3.50 -21.13
CA ASN A 26 -3.14 -3.09 -19.89
C ASN A 26 -4.12 -2.53 -18.84
N GLY A 27 -5.43 -2.50 -19.14
CA GLY A 27 -6.43 -1.82 -18.32
C GLY A 27 -6.48 -2.32 -16.88
N SER A 28 -6.26 -3.62 -16.64
CA SER A 28 -6.23 -4.16 -15.27
C SER A 28 -5.09 -3.57 -14.43
N ALA A 29 -3.90 -3.43 -15.01
CA ALA A 29 -2.74 -2.85 -14.32
C ALA A 29 -2.91 -1.34 -14.14
N GLU A 30 -3.42 -0.63 -15.16
CA GLU A 30 -3.69 0.80 -15.09
C GLU A 30 -4.73 1.13 -14.01
N ASN A 31 -5.82 0.37 -13.94
CA ASN A 31 -6.84 0.52 -12.91
C ASN A 31 -6.29 0.28 -11.50
N ALA A 32 -5.45 -0.75 -11.33
CA ALA A 32 -4.82 -1.02 -10.04
C ALA A 32 -3.88 0.12 -9.62
N ASN A 33 -3.05 0.61 -10.54
CA ASN A 33 -2.14 1.73 -10.28
C ASN A 33 -2.91 3.01 -9.92
N HIS A 34 -3.98 3.30 -10.66
CA HIS A 34 -4.82 4.47 -10.39
C HIS A 34 -5.50 4.37 -9.02
N LEU A 35 -6.09 3.21 -8.69
CA LEU A 35 -6.71 2.94 -7.39
C LEU A 35 -5.74 3.15 -6.22
N ILE A 36 -4.52 2.63 -6.33
CA ILE A 36 -3.50 2.80 -5.28
C ILE A 36 -3.09 4.27 -5.18
N GLY A 37 -2.89 4.96 -6.31
CA GLY A 37 -2.58 6.38 -6.33
C GLY A 37 -3.65 7.24 -5.65
N GLU A 38 -4.93 6.96 -5.91
CA GLU A 38 -6.03 7.63 -5.21
C GLU A 38 -6.02 7.35 -3.70
N LYS A 39 -5.78 6.11 -3.28
CA LYS A 39 -5.71 5.75 -1.86
C LYS A 39 -4.59 6.49 -1.15
N VAL A 40 -3.42 6.62 -1.78
CA VAL A 40 -2.28 7.38 -1.22
C VAL A 40 -2.68 8.83 -0.96
N GLN A 41 -3.30 9.48 -1.93
CA GLN A 41 -3.77 10.86 -1.78
C GLN A 41 -4.79 10.99 -0.64
N LYS A 42 -5.76 10.06 -0.58
CA LYS A 42 -6.78 10.03 0.48
C LYS A 42 -6.16 9.83 1.86
N LEU A 43 -5.17 8.95 2.00
CA LEU A 43 -4.48 8.70 3.27
C LEU A 43 -3.71 9.91 3.77
N LEU A 44 -2.94 10.56 2.90
CA LEU A 44 -2.18 11.76 3.24
C LEU A 44 -3.08 12.92 3.62
N ASN A 45 -4.12 13.17 2.81
CA ASN A 45 -5.09 14.25 3.06
C ASN A 45 -5.89 14.01 4.35
N HIS A 46 -6.31 12.77 4.60
CA HIS A 46 -7.04 12.42 5.82
C HIS A 46 -6.18 12.57 7.08
N ALA A 47 -4.92 12.17 7.01
CA ALA A 47 -4.00 12.28 8.14
C ALA A 47 -3.43 13.70 8.34
N GLY A 48 -3.59 14.60 7.37
CA GLY A 48 -2.97 15.93 7.39
C GLY A 48 -1.44 15.88 7.31
N ILE A 49 -0.88 14.84 6.68
CA ILE A 49 0.55 14.58 6.63
C ILE A 49 1.14 15.10 5.29
N PRO A 50 2.33 15.72 5.29
CA PRO A 50 2.96 16.21 4.07
C PRO A 50 3.24 15.12 3.01
N ILE A 51 3.24 15.52 1.73
CA ILE A 51 3.45 14.63 0.58
C ILE A 51 4.78 13.84 0.63
N GLN A 52 5.80 14.33 1.33
CA GLN A 52 7.07 13.62 1.52
C GLN A 52 6.91 12.23 2.16
N PHE A 53 5.81 11.99 2.86
CA PHE A 53 5.48 10.69 3.47
C PHE A 53 4.69 9.77 2.52
N TRP A 54 4.53 10.12 1.24
CA TRP A 54 3.84 9.29 0.26
C TRP A 54 4.33 7.84 0.16
N PRO A 55 5.63 7.49 0.35
CA PRO A 55 6.04 6.09 0.28
C PRO A 55 5.42 5.27 1.42
N HIS A 56 5.25 5.86 2.60
CA HIS A 56 4.61 5.21 3.75
C HIS A 56 3.11 5.04 3.51
N ALA A 57 2.46 6.06 2.97
CA ALA A 57 1.05 5.98 2.58
C ALA A 57 0.84 4.94 1.45
N PHE A 58 1.79 4.82 0.52
CA PHE A 58 1.77 3.81 -0.54
C PHE A 58 1.84 2.39 0.02
N MET A 59 2.80 2.12 0.90
CA MET A 59 2.91 0.81 1.57
C MET A 59 1.63 0.47 2.35
N HIS A 60 1.05 1.45 3.05
CA HIS A 60 -0.20 1.26 3.77
C HIS A 60 -1.39 1.01 2.83
N ALA A 61 -1.47 1.72 1.71
CA ALA A 61 -2.52 1.54 0.69
C ALA A 61 -2.45 0.15 0.04
N VAL A 62 -1.25 -0.31 -0.32
CA VAL A 62 -1.01 -1.66 -0.88
C VAL A 62 -1.34 -2.73 0.16
N PHE A 63 -0.90 -2.56 1.41
CA PHE A 63 -1.23 -3.46 2.51
C PHE A 63 -2.75 -3.61 2.66
N MET A 64 -3.46 -2.50 2.81
CA MET A 64 -4.93 -2.52 2.94
C MET A 64 -5.60 -3.12 1.71
N HIS A 65 -5.14 -2.81 0.50
CA HIS A 65 -5.72 -3.36 -0.72
C HIS A 65 -5.61 -4.88 -0.78
N ASN A 66 -4.47 -5.43 -0.38
CA ASN A 66 -4.22 -6.86 -0.44
C ASN A 66 -4.83 -7.63 0.75
N GLN A 67 -4.94 -6.99 1.92
CA GLN A 67 -5.39 -7.66 3.14
C GLN A 67 -6.90 -7.55 3.40
N LEU A 68 -7.54 -6.44 3.02
CA LEU A 68 -8.96 -6.24 3.30
C LEU A 68 -9.82 -7.07 2.34
N PRO A 69 -10.86 -7.77 2.85
CA PRO A 69 -11.75 -8.54 2.00
C PRO A 69 -12.66 -7.63 1.18
N LEU A 70 -12.72 -7.88 -0.13
CA LEU A 70 -13.70 -7.27 -1.02
C LEU A 70 -14.57 -8.41 -1.55
N ASN A 71 -15.79 -8.54 -1.02
CA ASN A 71 -16.74 -9.63 -1.32
C ASN A 71 -16.30 -10.99 -0.77
N GLY A 72 -16.05 -11.06 0.54
CA GLY A 72 -15.86 -12.31 1.29
C GLY A 72 -14.43 -12.87 1.33
N SER A 73 -13.52 -12.44 0.45
CA SER A 73 -12.10 -12.80 0.51
C SER A 73 -11.20 -11.66 0.05
N SER A 74 -10.02 -11.54 0.65
CA SER A 74 -9.01 -10.56 0.25
C SER A 74 -8.11 -11.09 -0.88
N PRO A 75 -7.46 -10.20 -1.66
CA PRO A 75 -6.49 -10.62 -2.68
C PRO A 75 -5.38 -11.52 -2.13
N ASN A 76 -4.88 -11.23 -0.92
CA ASN A 76 -3.85 -12.06 -0.28
C ASN A 76 -4.35 -13.49 -0.02
N GLN A 77 -5.60 -13.67 0.41
CA GLN A 77 -6.20 -15.00 0.60
C GLN A 77 -6.39 -15.77 -0.71
N ARG A 78 -6.65 -15.06 -1.81
CA ARG A 78 -6.81 -15.68 -3.13
C ARG A 78 -5.47 -16.11 -3.73
N PHE A 79 -4.43 -15.32 -3.48
CA PHE A 79 -3.09 -15.57 -4.00
C PHE A 79 -2.30 -16.58 -3.15
N ASN A 80 -2.33 -16.41 -1.84
CA ASN A 80 -1.63 -17.26 -0.88
C ASN A 80 -2.64 -18.15 -0.16
N ARG A 81 -2.57 -19.46 -0.43
CA ARG A 81 -3.49 -20.48 0.12
C ARG A 81 -3.42 -20.58 1.64
N ASP A 82 -2.29 -20.26 2.23
CA ASP A 82 -2.05 -20.32 3.68
C ASP A 82 -2.26 -18.97 4.37
N ALA A 83 -2.69 -17.94 3.63
CA ALA A 83 -2.89 -16.61 4.21
C ALA A 83 -4.07 -16.61 5.19
N LYS A 84 -3.76 -16.22 6.44
CA LYS A 84 -4.76 -15.95 7.46
C LYS A 84 -5.62 -14.75 7.08
N VAL A 85 -6.90 -14.79 7.43
CA VAL A 85 -7.80 -13.63 7.35
C VAL A 85 -7.19 -12.48 8.17
N PHE A 86 -7.09 -11.30 7.55
CA PHE A 86 -6.69 -10.10 8.27
C PHE A 86 -7.81 -9.65 9.22
N ASP A 87 -7.53 -9.64 10.51
CA ASP A 87 -8.43 -9.07 11.52
C ASP A 87 -8.17 -7.56 11.66
N ALA A 88 -9.13 -6.77 11.21
CA ALA A 88 -9.05 -5.31 11.24
C ALA A 88 -9.47 -4.69 12.58
N SER A 89 -9.90 -5.48 13.57
CA SER A 89 -10.43 -4.98 14.85
C SER A 89 -9.44 -4.08 15.60
N ASN A 90 -8.14 -4.36 15.47
CA ASN A 90 -7.06 -3.60 16.08
C ASN A 90 -6.23 -2.81 15.07
N ALA A 91 -6.75 -2.60 13.84
CA ALA A 91 -6.03 -1.87 12.82
C ALA A 91 -5.95 -0.38 13.19
N ILE A 92 -4.73 0.16 13.14
CA ILE A 92 -4.46 1.57 13.43
C ILE A 92 -4.55 2.37 12.12
N PRO A 93 -5.31 3.49 12.07
CA PRO A 93 -5.39 4.31 10.87
C PRO A 93 -4.05 4.95 10.55
N PHE A 94 -3.79 5.17 9.26
CA PHE A 94 -2.60 5.86 8.81
C PHE A 94 -2.48 7.25 9.43
N GLY A 95 -1.30 7.56 9.98
CA GLY A 95 -1.03 8.85 10.62
C GLY A 95 -1.54 8.97 12.06
N ALA A 96 -2.06 7.90 12.66
CA ALA A 96 -2.40 7.91 14.08
C ALA A 96 -1.16 8.22 14.95
N ARG A 97 -1.36 9.02 16.00
CA ARG A 97 -0.34 9.26 17.01
C ARG A 97 -0.18 7.99 17.86
N VAL A 98 1.02 7.44 17.88
CA VAL A 98 1.38 6.26 18.69
C VAL A 98 2.37 6.66 19.77
N PHE A 99 2.20 6.11 20.97
CA PHE A 99 3.14 6.28 22.07
C PHE A 99 3.96 5.01 22.19
N VAL A 100 5.28 5.15 22.19
CA VAL A 100 6.19 4.01 22.41
C VAL A 100 6.39 3.85 23.90
N ARG A 101 6.27 2.63 24.41
CA ARG A 101 6.61 2.32 25.79
C ARG A 101 8.13 2.48 25.93
N ASN A 102 8.54 3.41 26.78
CA ASN A 102 9.94 3.54 27.14
C ASN A 102 10.30 2.36 28.06
N GLU A 103 11.20 1.48 27.63
CA GLU A 103 11.68 0.35 28.45
C GLU A 103 12.65 0.83 29.54
N ASP A 104 13.25 2.00 29.35
CA ASP A 104 14.04 2.71 30.35
C ASP A 104 13.11 3.57 31.21
N ASP A 105 12.48 2.95 32.21
CA ASP A 105 11.41 3.50 33.09
C ASP A 105 11.82 4.72 33.97
N HIS A 106 12.91 5.41 33.62
CA HIS A 106 13.48 6.51 34.42
C HIS A 106 13.17 7.92 33.91
N GLN A 107 12.69 8.09 32.67
CA GLN A 107 12.40 9.42 32.14
C GLN A 107 10.89 9.66 32.08
N LYS A 108 10.32 10.27 33.14
CA LYS A 108 8.96 10.81 33.12
C LYS A 108 8.88 11.91 32.06
N TYR A 109 8.12 11.70 30.99
CA TYR A 109 7.87 12.74 30.00
C TYR A 109 7.27 13.98 30.69
N GLY A 110 7.99 15.11 30.59
CA GLY A 110 7.59 16.38 31.15
C GLY A 110 6.25 16.85 30.59
N LYS A 111 5.50 17.59 31.41
CA LYS A 111 4.22 18.26 31.10
C LYS A 111 4.18 18.76 29.66
N GLN A 112 3.18 18.35 28.89
CA GLN A 112 2.87 18.99 27.62
C GLN A 112 2.35 20.39 27.93
N ASP A 113 3.14 21.42 27.60
CA ASP A 113 2.65 22.79 27.61
C ASP A 113 1.59 22.93 26.52
N SER A 114 0.37 23.25 26.95
CA SER A 114 -0.76 23.56 26.09
C SER A 114 -0.38 24.68 25.13
N VAL A 115 -0.14 24.33 23.86
CA VAL A 115 0.04 25.31 22.78
C VAL A 115 -1.27 26.10 22.68
N LYS A 116 -1.24 27.36 23.12
CA LYS A 116 -2.34 28.30 22.91
C LYS A 116 -2.46 28.57 21.41
N ALA A 117 -3.63 28.27 20.86
CA ALA A 117 -4.02 28.74 19.53
C ALA A 117 -4.01 30.28 19.53
N ALA A 118 -3.30 30.86 18.58
CA ALA A 118 -3.35 32.28 18.24
C ALA A 118 -4.44 32.53 17.19
#